data_AF-A0A0Q8QBN2-F1
#
_entry.id   AF-A0A0Q8QBN2-F1
#
_cell.length_a   1.000
_cell.length_b   1.000
_cell.length_c   1.000
_cell.angle_alpha   90.00
_cell.angle_beta   90.00
_cell.angle_gamma   90.00
#
_symmetry.space_group_name_H-M   'P 1'
#
loop_
_entity.id
_entity.type
_entity.pdbx_description
1 polymer ?
#
loop_
_entity_poly.entity_id
_entity_poly.type
_entity_poly.pdbx_seq_one_letter_code
_entity_poly.pdbx_strand_id
1 'polypeptide(L)'
;MGDYYSYKQVWQVSGQGDWTEYVTRLVAAVATDGGATLKYVSAIGGQSELMEYRSQTSTEDYDSLGRLLSIKDFSCVQTANPPYHLVALRTISAGMNWQHAGAFDTNCGAGPVQSTLEFKDTVGALEPVSVPAGTFNAFKVTRSSTSINETWTSVRERTCWWEPELGVEVKCLTNMVRTKKATGEKTNYADSFELQSFSNRKLGRKMESALRFTGSWSGLLLGDAYGKCTAMFHPDGTIKGSCADRGFEFDIIGKVNPDGTLALNLVSNGVIGQTITAKFESQQQISGTWSVPNQGSGTWLITQD
;
A
#
# COMPACT_ATOMS: atom_id res chain seq x y z
N MET A 1 1.42 -15.33 9.45
CA MET A 1 1.34 -14.04 8.74
C MET A 1 -0.12 -13.73 8.46
N GLY A 2 -0.55 -12.47 8.59
CA GLY A 2 -1.92 -12.04 8.31
C GLY A 2 -2.20 -11.88 6.81
N ASP A 3 -3.45 -11.58 6.45
CA ASP A 3 -3.81 -11.32 5.06
C ASP A 3 -3.14 -10.04 4.57
N TYR A 4 -2.60 -10.07 3.34
CA TYR A 4 -2.02 -8.90 2.71
C TYR A 4 -2.28 -8.87 1.21
N TYR A 5 -2.23 -7.67 0.65
CA TYR A 5 -2.38 -7.42 -0.79
C TYR A 5 -1.42 -6.30 -1.20
N SER A 6 -0.47 -6.60 -2.07
CA SER A 6 0.49 -5.63 -2.59
C SER A 6 0.18 -5.28 -4.03
N TYR A 7 0.24 -4.00 -4.34
CA TYR A 7 -0.16 -3.41 -5.60
C TYR A 7 0.94 -2.55 -6.17
N LYS A 8 0.95 -2.44 -7.49
CA LYS A 8 1.69 -1.42 -8.23
C LYS A 8 0.67 -0.43 -8.74
N GLN A 9 0.91 0.83 -8.44
CA GLN A 9 0.14 1.95 -8.91
C GLN A 9 1.00 2.82 -9.82
N VAL A 10 0.45 3.26 -10.95
CA VAL A 10 1.12 4.18 -11.86
C VAL A 10 0.20 5.37 -12.08
N TRP A 11 0.68 6.53 -11.68
CA TRP A 11 -0.02 7.81 -11.80
C TRP A 11 0.62 8.64 -12.91
N GLN A 12 -0.19 9.15 -13.82
CA GLN A 12 0.24 10.04 -14.90
C GLN A 12 -0.50 11.37 -14.75
N VAL A 13 0.26 12.45 -14.69
CA VAL A 13 -0.29 13.80 -14.67
C VAL A 13 0.17 14.52 -15.93
N SER A 14 -0.78 15.05 -16.70
CA SER A 14 -0.48 15.75 -17.95
C SER A 14 0.59 16.82 -17.74
N GLY A 15 1.76 16.63 -18.35
CA GLY A 15 2.89 17.54 -18.28
C GLY A 15 3.85 17.38 -17.09
N GLN A 16 3.64 16.38 -16.21
CA GLN A 16 4.51 16.15 -15.02
C GLN A 16 5.13 14.74 -14.97
N GLY A 17 4.93 13.94 -16.04
CA GLY A 17 5.46 12.59 -16.14
C GLY A 17 4.71 11.54 -15.32
N ASP A 18 5.32 10.36 -15.25
CA ASP A 18 4.76 9.17 -14.63
C ASP A 18 5.40 8.93 -13.26
N TRP A 19 4.57 8.55 -12.30
CA TRP A 19 4.96 8.20 -10.93
C TRP A 19 4.57 6.75 -10.68
N THR A 20 5.48 5.97 -10.11
CA THR A 20 5.17 4.59 -9.72
C THR A 20 5.15 4.50 -8.21
N GLU A 21 4.06 4.00 -7.65
CA GLU A 21 3.93 3.72 -6.24
C GLU A 21 3.69 2.22 -6.06
N TYR A 22 4.27 1.64 -5.03
CA TYR A 22 3.91 0.31 -4.59
C TYR A 22 3.24 0.40 -3.24
N VAL A 23 2.07 -0.22 -3.09
CA VAL A 23 1.28 -0.17 -1.86
C VAL A 23 1.04 -1.58 -1.38
N THR A 24 1.40 -1.87 -0.13
CA THR A 24 1.00 -3.10 0.56
C THR A 24 -0.06 -2.78 1.60
N ARG A 25 -1.25 -3.35 1.40
CA ARG A 25 -2.36 -3.33 2.36
C ARG A 25 -2.27 -4.57 3.25
N LEU A 26 -2.04 -4.35 4.54
CA LEU A 26 -2.08 -5.37 5.59
C LEU A 26 -3.44 -5.32 6.27
N VAL A 27 -4.12 -6.46 6.38
CA VAL A 27 -5.40 -6.54 7.12
C VAL A 27 -5.07 -6.80 8.59
N ALA A 28 -5.16 -5.75 9.42
CA ALA A 28 -4.81 -5.83 10.84
C ALA A 28 -5.93 -6.44 11.67
N ALA A 29 -7.18 -6.06 11.39
CA ALA A 29 -8.37 -6.58 12.05
C ALA A 29 -9.59 -6.53 11.12
N VAL A 30 -10.53 -7.44 11.33
CA VAL A 30 -11.86 -7.42 10.71
C VAL A 30 -12.90 -7.57 11.82
N ALA A 31 -13.76 -6.56 11.97
CA ALA A 31 -14.86 -6.53 12.91
C ALA A 31 -16.02 -7.42 12.43
N THR A 32 -16.94 -7.74 13.34
CA THR A 32 -18.08 -8.63 13.06
C THR A 32 -19.10 -8.05 12.09
N ASP A 33 -19.17 -6.72 12.01
CA ASP A 33 -19.98 -5.96 11.06
C ASP A 33 -19.32 -5.81 9.67
N GLY A 34 -18.12 -6.38 9.49
CA GLY A 34 -17.34 -6.27 8.26
C GLY A 34 -16.41 -5.05 8.22
N GLY A 35 -16.40 -4.20 9.26
CA GLY A 35 -15.41 -3.14 9.40
C GLY A 35 -13.98 -3.70 9.39
N ALA A 36 -13.01 -2.97 8.86
CA ALA A 36 -11.64 -3.46 8.76
C ALA A 36 -10.63 -2.39 9.13
N THR A 37 -9.67 -2.75 9.99
CA THR A 37 -8.48 -1.95 10.24
C THR A 37 -7.40 -2.37 9.27
N LEU A 38 -6.89 -1.42 8.49
CA LEU A 38 -5.91 -1.66 7.46
C LEU A 38 -4.63 -0.88 7.78
N LYS A 39 -3.49 -1.48 7.50
CA LYS A 39 -2.22 -0.75 7.50
C LYS A 39 -1.72 -0.69 6.07
N TYR A 40 -1.39 0.50 5.60
CA TYR A 40 -0.86 0.74 4.28
C TYR A 40 0.62 1.04 4.41
N VAL A 41 1.44 0.31 3.67
CA VAL A 41 2.86 0.63 3.53
C VAL A 41 3.07 0.98 2.07
N SER A 42 3.52 2.20 1.78
CA SER A 42 3.78 2.63 0.42
C SER A 42 5.23 3.05 0.15
N ALA A 43 5.66 2.78 -1.06
CA ALA A 43 6.95 3.16 -1.60
C ALA A 43 6.70 3.91 -2.91
N ILE A 44 7.00 5.21 -2.92
CA ILE A 44 6.71 6.11 -4.03
C ILE A 44 8.03 6.41 -4.75
N GLY A 45 8.14 5.98 -6.00
CA GLY A 45 9.22 6.35 -6.90
C GLY A 45 8.78 7.49 -7.84
N GLY A 46 9.49 8.60 -7.80
CA GLY A 46 9.35 9.70 -8.77
C GLY A 46 10.32 9.59 -9.94
N GLN A 47 10.33 10.61 -10.81
CA GLN A 47 11.25 10.70 -11.95
C GLN A 47 12.73 10.75 -11.57
N SER A 48 13.05 11.21 -10.35
CA SER A 48 14.40 11.06 -9.79
C SER A 48 14.47 9.75 -9.01
N GLU A 49 15.44 8.91 -9.30
CA GLU A 49 15.68 7.53 -8.82
C GLU A 49 15.64 7.31 -7.28
N LEU A 50 15.40 8.34 -6.48
CA LEU A 50 15.17 8.26 -5.05
C LEU A 50 13.71 7.90 -4.79
N MET A 51 13.47 6.66 -4.39
CA MET A 51 12.17 6.27 -3.84
C MET A 51 11.99 6.86 -2.45
N GLU A 52 10.92 7.63 -2.26
CA GLU A 52 10.46 8.08 -0.95
C GLU A 52 9.54 7.01 -0.37
N TYR A 53 9.78 6.62 0.88
CA TYR A 53 8.99 5.60 1.55
C TYR A 53 8.09 6.25 2.60
N ARG A 54 6.81 5.85 2.60
CA ARG A 54 5.81 6.36 3.53
C ARG A 54 5.03 5.19 4.10
N SER A 55 5.04 5.09 5.42
CA SER A 55 4.19 4.16 6.15
C SER A 55 3.00 4.94 6.69
N GLN A 56 1.79 4.43 6.46
CA GLN A 56 0.56 5.08 6.91
C GLN A 56 -0.43 4.04 7.41
N THR A 57 -0.89 4.20 8.64
CA THR A 57 -2.03 3.43 9.11
C THR A 57 -3.30 4.17 8.71
N SER A 58 -4.24 3.47 8.06
CA SER A 58 -5.54 4.03 7.71
C SER A 58 -6.66 3.11 8.19
N THR A 59 -7.56 3.65 8.99
CA THR A 59 -8.73 2.94 9.49
C THR A 59 -9.94 3.30 8.63
N GLU A 60 -10.62 2.27 8.13
CA GLU A 60 -11.85 2.42 7.37
C GLU A 60 -13.01 1.94 8.25
N ASP A 61 -13.86 2.90 8.63
CA ASP A 61 -15.06 2.63 9.43
C ASP A 61 -16.24 2.37 8.49
N TYR A 62 -16.97 1.29 8.76
CA TYR A 62 -18.15 0.90 8.00
C TYR A 62 -19.37 0.78 8.92
N ASP A 63 -20.56 0.99 8.37
CA ASP A 63 -21.80 0.66 9.08
C ASP A 63 -22.18 -0.82 8.93
N SER A 64 -23.27 -1.23 9.58
CA SER A 64 -23.77 -2.62 9.54
C SER A 64 -24.23 -3.10 8.16
N LEU A 65 -24.33 -2.19 7.17
CA LEU A 65 -24.64 -2.49 5.79
C LEU A 65 -23.38 -2.51 4.90
N GLY A 66 -22.19 -2.30 5.48
CA GLY A 66 -20.93 -2.22 4.74
C GLY A 66 -20.78 -0.92 3.94
N ARG A 67 -21.43 0.18 4.36
CA ARG A 67 -21.21 1.51 3.79
C ARG A 67 -20.11 2.22 4.56
N LEU A 68 -19.21 2.88 3.83
CA LEU A 68 -18.15 3.71 4.40
C LEU A 68 -18.76 4.86 5.20
N LEU A 69 -18.36 4.94 6.46
CA LEU A 69 -18.62 6.05 7.37
C LEU A 69 -17.48 7.08 7.32
N SER A 70 -16.25 6.60 7.53
CA SER A 70 -15.08 7.47 7.53
C SER A 70 -13.79 6.73 7.19
N ILE A 71 -12.82 7.47 6.67
CA ILE A 71 -11.42 7.04 6.53
C ILE A 71 -10.60 7.93 7.44
N LYS A 72 -9.77 7.33 8.29
CA LYS A 72 -8.91 8.04 9.24
C LYS A 72 -7.47 7.59 9.07
N ASP A 73 -6.58 8.53 8.81
CA ASP A 73 -5.15 8.32 8.85
C ASP A 73 -4.46 9.35 9.77
N PHE A 74 -3.12 9.34 9.85
CA PHE A 74 -2.34 10.13 10.81
C PHE A 74 -2.70 11.63 10.86
N SER A 75 -3.04 12.25 9.73
CA SER A 75 -3.38 13.69 9.67
C SER A 75 -4.65 13.99 8.89
N CYS A 76 -5.29 12.98 8.32
CA CYS A 76 -6.42 13.15 7.43
C CYS A 76 -7.61 12.33 7.92
N VAL A 77 -8.74 13.02 8.10
CA VAL A 77 -10.04 12.41 8.35
C VAL A 77 -10.95 12.78 7.20
N GLN A 78 -11.57 11.77 6.62
CA GLN A 78 -12.55 11.90 5.56
C GLN A 78 -13.87 11.29 6.04
N THR A 79 -14.96 12.06 5.97
CA THR A 79 -16.28 11.62 6.43
C THR A 79 -17.29 11.76 5.31
N ALA A 80 -18.09 10.71 5.10
CA ALA A 80 -19.15 10.69 4.10
C ALA A 80 -20.52 10.97 4.74
N ASN A 81 -21.31 11.87 4.14
CA ASN A 81 -22.67 12.15 4.59
C ASN A 81 -23.65 12.31 3.40
N PRO A 82 -24.55 11.34 3.15
CA PRO A 82 -24.72 10.10 3.89
C PRO A 82 -23.58 9.09 3.65
N PRO A 83 -23.45 8.03 4.48
CA PRO A 83 -22.53 6.92 4.22
C PRO A 83 -22.78 6.28 2.84
N TYR A 84 -21.72 5.80 2.16
CA TYR A 84 -21.82 5.21 0.83
C TYR A 84 -20.98 3.94 0.67
N HIS A 85 -21.33 3.08 -0.29
CA HIS A 85 -20.53 1.90 -0.60
C HIS A 85 -19.25 2.28 -1.36
N LEU A 86 -18.07 2.13 -0.73
CA LEU A 86 -16.79 2.26 -1.43
C LEU A 86 -16.69 1.20 -2.53
N VAL A 87 -16.94 -0.06 -2.17
CA VAL A 87 -17.31 -1.23 -3.01
C VAL A 87 -17.95 -2.25 -2.04
N ALA A 88 -19.07 -2.90 -2.41
CA ALA A 88 -19.77 -3.82 -1.52
C ALA A 88 -18.95 -5.11 -1.29
N LEU A 89 -18.28 -5.21 -0.13
CA LEU A 89 -17.41 -6.31 0.21
C LEU A 89 -18.21 -7.63 0.25
N ARG A 90 -17.82 -8.58 -0.60
CA ARG A 90 -18.32 -9.97 -0.70
C ARG A 90 -19.72 -10.19 -1.30
N THR A 91 -20.44 -9.15 -1.72
CA THR A 91 -21.85 -9.27 -2.12
C THR A 91 -22.16 -8.79 -3.54
N ILE A 92 -21.18 -8.34 -4.34
CA ILE A 92 -21.47 -7.92 -5.71
C ILE A 92 -21.80 -9.10 -6.63
N SER A 93 -22.69 -8.83 -7.58
CA SER A 93 -23.08 -9.74 -8.65
C SER A 93 -23.32 -8.96 -9.94
N ALA A 94 -23.25 -9.64 -11.08
CA ALA A 94 -23.47 -9.03 -12.38
C ALA A 94 -24.87 -8.38 -12.45
N GLY A 95 -24.95 -7.18 -13.01
CA GLY A 95 -26.17 -6.39 -13.15
C GLY A 95 -26.48 -5.47 -11.95
N MET A 96 -25.78 -5.62 -10.83
CA MET A 96 -25.90 -4.68 -9.72
C MET A 96 -25.46 -3.27 -10.13
N ASN A 97 -26.14 -2.28 -9.59
CA ASN A 97 -25.79 -0.87 -9.74
C ASN A 97 -26.24 -0.11 -8.50
N TRP A 98 -25.52 0.96 -8.18
CA TRP A 98 -25.91 1.86 -7.10
C TRP A 98 -25.42 3.26 -7.43
N GLN A 99 -26.05 4.23 -6.79
CA GLN A 99 -25.75 5.64 -6.95
C GLN A 99 -25.67 6.31 -5.59
N HIS A 100 -24.84 7.34 -5.51
CA HIS A 100 -24.69 8.15 -4.32
C HIS A 100 -24.63 9.62 -4.72
N ALA A 101 -25.24 10.45 -3.88
CA ALA A 101 -25.10 11.90 -3.89
C ALA A 101 -25.04 12.35 -2.43
N GLY A 102 -23.98 13.08 -2.07
CA GLY A 102 -23.74 13.47 -0.69
C GLY A 102 -22.64 14.51 -0.53
N ALA A 103 -22.45 14.93 0.71
CA ALA A 103 -21.31 15.72 1.14
C ALA A 103 -20.16 14.80 1.57
N PHE A 104 -18.96 15.30 1.36
CA PHE A 104 -17.71 14.67 1.74
C PHE A 104 -16.83 15.72 2.41
N ASP A 105 -16.65 15.56 3.71
CA ASP A 105 -15.83 16.46 4.52
C ASP A 105 -14.43 15.86 4.65
N THR A 106 -13.42 16.65 4.33
CA THR A 106 -12.01 16.23 4.40
C THR A 106 -11.20 17.22 5.22
N ASN A 107 -10.43 16.73 6.19
CA ASN A 107 -9.48 17.54 6.96
C ASN A 107 -8.02 17.23 6.59
N CYS A 108 -7.78 16.93 5.32
CA CYS A 108 -6.50 16.38 4.83
C CYS A 108 -5.51 17.46 4.37
N GLY A 109 -5.47 18.62 5.05
CA GLY A 109 -4.67 19.77 4.63
C GLY A 109 -4.78 20.99 5.56
N ALA A 110 -4.68 22.19 4.99
CA ALA A 110 -4.66 23.47 5.72
C ALA A 110 -5.97 23.84 6.44
N GLY A 111 -6.99 22.98 6.35
CA GLY A 111 -8.26 23.13 7.03
C GLY A 111 -9.31 22.15 6.49
N PRO A 112 -10.49 22.10 7.12
CA PRO A 112 -11.61 21.31 6.65
C PRO A 112 -12.09 21.85 5.29
N VAL A 113 -12.16 20.97 4.30
CA VAL A 113 -12.77 21.25 3.00
C VAL A 113 -14.00 20.38 2.86
N GLN A 114 -15.13 21.03 2.59
CA GLN A 114 -16.35 20.33 2.21
C GLN A 114 -16.43 20.24 0.68
N SER A 115 -16.73 19.04 0.19
CA SER A 115 -16.99 18.78 -1.21
C SER A 115 -18.34 18.08 -1.36
N THR A 116 -19.03 18.26 -2.47
CA THR A 116 -20.07 17.32 -2.88
C THR A 116 -19.44 16.18 -3.67
N LEU A 117 -20.02 14.98 -3.55
CA LEU A 117 -19.64 13.80 -4.30
C LEU A 117 -20.91 13.14 -4.85
N GLU A 118 -20.93 12.96 -6.15
CA GLU A 118 -21.92 12.16 -6.85
C GLU A 118 -21.20 11.03 -7.58
N PHE A 119 -21.72 9.82 -7.49
CA PHE A 119 -21.21 8.73 -8.31
C PHE A 119 -22.27 7.70 -8.64
N LYS A 120 -22.01 6.95 -9.70
CA LYS A 120 -22.80 5.80 -10.13
C LYS A 120 -21.89 4.65 -10.48
N ASP A 121 -22.17 3.50 -9.88
CA ASP A 121 -21.49 2.25 -10.14
C ASP A 121 -22.37 1.29 -10.91
N THR A 122 -21.74 0.47 -11.75
CA THR A 122 -22.40 -0.62 -12.47
C THR A 122 -21.48 -1.82 -12.52
N VAL A 123 -22.00 -2.98 -12.14
CA VAL A 123 -21.30 -4.26 -12.12
C VAL A 123 -21.65 -5.02 -13.39
N GLY A 124 -20.65 -5.21 -14.25
CA GLY A 124 -20.73 -6.02 -15.46
C GLY A 124 -20.56 -7.51 -15.18
N ALA A 125 -20.29 -8.27 -16.25
CA ALA A 125 -20.04 -9.71 -16.16
C ALA A 125 -18.70 -10.04 -15.48
N LEU A 126 -18.57 -11.31 -15.08
CA LEU A 126 -17.26 -11.89 -14.76
C LEU A 126 -16.46 -12.05 -16.04
N GLU A 127 -15.23 -11.58 -16.04
CA GLU A 127 -14.28 -11.80 -17.13
C GLU A 127 -12.89 -12.19 -16.59
N PRO A 128 -12.11 -12.97 -17.35
CA PRO A 128 -10.75 -13.31 -16.97
C PRO A 128 -9.85 -12.08 -17.12
N VAL A 129 -9.05 -11.80 -16.08
CA VAL A 129 -8.12 -10.67 -16.02
C VAL A 129 -6.78 -11.17 -15.52
N SER A 130 -5.73 -10.92 -16.29
CA SER A 130 -4.35 -11.26 -15.91
C SER A 130 -3.62 -10.03 -15.39
N VAL A 131 -2.96 -10.19 -14.25
CA VAL A 131 -2.05 -9.22 -13.60
C VAL A 131 -0.82 -9.99 -13.09
N PRO A 132 0.23 -9.32 -12.58
CA PRO A 132 1.42 -10.02 -12.10
C PRO A 132 1.16 -11.05 -10.99
N ALA A 133 0.11 -10.85 -10.17
CA ALA A 133 -0.32 -11.81 -9.16
C ALA A 133 -1.01 -13.07 -9.70
N GLY A 134 -1.29 -13.16 -11.01
CA GLY A 134 -1.95 -14.29 -11.66
C GLY A 134 -3.15 -13.89 -12.52
N THR A 135 -3.95 -14.88 -12.90
CA THR A 135 -5.20 -14.67 -13.65
C THR A 135 -6.40 -14.92 -12.75
N PHE A 136 -7.36 -14.01 -12.78
CA PHE A 136 -8.53 -14.00 -11.93
C PHE A 136 -9.80 -13.89 -12.76
N ASN A 137 -10.89 -14.54 -12.33
CA ASN A 137 -12.22 -14.25 -12.85
C ASN A 137 -12.83 -13.15 -11.99
N ALA A 138 -12.98 -11.96 -12.55
CA ALA A 138 -13.32 -10.77 -11.79
C ALA A 138 -14.50 -10.02 -12.42
N PHE A 139 -15.35 -9.42 -11.58
CA PHE A 139 -16.44 -8.57 -12.06
C PHE A 139 -15.86 -7.24 -12.53
N LYS A 140 -16.22 -6.84 -13.75
CA LYS A 140 -15.91 -5.49 -14.24
C LYS A 140 -16.86 -4.47 -13.60
N VAL A 141 -16.35 -3.59 -12.76
CA VAL A 141 -17.10 -2.52 -12.09
C VAL A 141 -16.71 -1.18 -12.71
N THR A 142 -17.67 -0.47 -13.29
CA THR A 142 -17.46 0.88 -13.82
C THR A 142 -18.10 1.92 -12.91
N ARG A 143 -17.35 2.98 -12.59
CA ARG A 143 -17.77 4.13 -11.80
C ARG A 143 -17.61 5.41 -12.62
N SER A 144 -18.68 6.18 -12.73
CA SER A 144 -18.61 7.60 -13.09
C SER A 144 -18.84 8.42 -11.83
N SER A 145 -18.02 9.44 -11.60
CA SER A 145 -18.09 10.27 -10.40
C SER A 145 -17.78 11.73 -10.67
N THR A 146 -18.49 12.61 -10.00
CA THR A 146 -18.26 14.06 -10.00
C THR A 146 -18.07 14.52 -8.56
N SER A 147 -16.98 15.24 -8.30
CA SER A 147 -16.75 15.90 -7.02
C SER A 147 -16.56 17.40 -7.22
N ILE A 148 -17.15 18.21 -6.35
CA ILE A 148 -17.15 19.67 -6.47
C ILE A 148 -16.85 20.27 -5.11
N ASN A 149 -15.91 21.21 -5.05
CA ASN A 149 -15.72 22.07 -3.88
C ASN A 149 -15.63 23.54 -4.30
N GLU A 150 -15.24 24.43 -3.40
CA GLU A 150 -15.15 25.87 -3.68
C GLU A 150 -14.16 26.23 -4.80
N THR A 151 -13.11 25.43 -4.99
CA THR A 151 -11.97 25.78 -5.87
C THR A 151 -11.92 24.98 -7.17
N TRP A 152 -12.48 23.77 -7.20
CA TRP A 152 -12.41 22.89 -8.36
C TRP A 152 -13.67 22.03 -8.56
N THR A 153 -13.78 21.50 -9.78
CA THR A 153 -14.68 20.42 -10.17
C THR A 153 -13.83 19.27 -10.71
N SER A 154 -14.07 18.05 -10.25
CA SER A 154 -13.36 16.85 -10.69
C SER A 154 -14.37 15.85 -11.24
N VAL A 155 -14.16 15.42 -12.48
CA VAL A 155 -14.90 14.31 -13.09
C VAL A 155 -13.96 13.13 -13.20
N ARG A 156 -14.38 11.96 -12.74
CA ARG A 156 -13.57 10.74 -12.70
C ARG A 156 -14.37 9.56 -13.23
N GLU A 157 -13.77 8.86 -14.19
CA GLU A 157 -14.22 7.57 -14.72
C GLU A 157 -13.25 6.49 -14.24
N ARG A 158 -13.76 5.45 -13.61
CA ARG A 158 -12.95 4.35 -13.07
C ARG A 158 -13.53 3.01 -13.52
N THR A 159 -12.68 2.13 -14.02
CA THR A 159 -13.02 0.73 -14.32
C THR A 159 -12.13 -0.16 -13.49
N CYS A 160 -12.73 -0.95 -12.61
CA CYS A 160 -12.05 -1.91 -11.75
C CYS A 160 -12.49 -3.33 -12.05
N TRP A 161 -11.61 -4.28 -11.79
CA TRP A 161 -11.90 -5.70 -11.84
C TRP A 161 -11.81 -6.24 -10.43
N TRP A 162 -12.96 -6.68 -9.92
CA TRP A 162 -13.10 -7.11 -8.54
C TRP A 162 -13.24 -8.63 -8.45
N GLU A 163 -12.31 -9.28 -7.76
CA GLU A 163 -12.31 -10.74 -7.60
C GLU A 163 -13.17 -11.14 -6.39
N PRO A 164 -14.23 -11.94 -6.60
CA PRO A 164 -15.26 -12.11 -5.60
C PRO A 164 -14.91 -12.99 -4.40
N GLU A 165 -14.00 -13.94 -4.56
CA GLU A 165 -13.61 -14.81 -3.46
C GLU A 165 -12.65 -14.07 -2.51
N LEU A 166 -11.66 -13.39 -3.08
CA LEU A 166 -10.68 -12.56 -2.38
C LEU A 166 -11.31 -11.30 -1.80
N GLY A 167 -12.33 -10.77 -2.48
CA GLY A 167 -13.02 -9.55 -2.10
C GLY A 167 -12.21 -8.29 -2.35
N VAL A 168 -11.33 -8.30 -3.35
CA VAL A 168 -10.39 -7.20 -3.65
C VAL A 168 -10.42 -6.82 -5.13
N GLU A 169 -10.07 -5.57 -5.41
CA GLU A 169 -9.78 -5.10 -6.77
C GLU A 169 -8.44 -5.71 -7.22
N VAL A 170 -8.42 -6.49 -8.30
CA VAL A 170 -7.17 -7.04 -8.86
C VAL A 170 -6.52 -6.10 -9.87
N LYS A 171 -7.35 -5.26 -10.50
CA LYS A 171 -6.92 -4.23 -11.46
C LYS A 171 -7.88 -3.05 -11.41
N CYS A 172 -7.38 -1.83 -11.54
CA CYS A 172 -8.20 -0.64 -11.79
C CYS A 172 -7.52 0.29 -12.79
N LEU A 173 -8.35 0.98 -13.57
CA LEU A 173 -7.96 2.06 -14.47
C LEU A 173 -8.84 3.26 -14.16
N THR A 174 -8.22 4.40 -13.94
CA THR A 174 -8.90 5.64 -13.58
C THR A 174 -8.47 6.73 -14.54
N ASN A 175 -9.43 7.46 -15.09
CA ASN A 175 -9.20 8.72 -15.79
C ASN A 175 -9.92 9.82 -15.03
N MET A 176 -9.25 10.94 -14.80
CA MET A 176 -9.82 12.06 -14.06
C MET A 176 -9.46 13.38 -14.71
N VAL A 177 -10.44 14.27 -14.82
CA VAL A 177 -10.25 15.65 -15.25
C VAL A 177 -10.60 16.56 -14.09
N ARG A 178 -9.62 17.33 -13.61
CA ARG A 178 -9.83 18.38 -12.63
C ARG A 178 -9.87 19.73 -13.35
N THR A 179 -10.92 20.50 -13.10
CA THR A 179 -11.11 21.85 -13.63
C THR A 179 -11.06 22.86 -12.50
N LYS A 180 -10.17 23.85 -12.55
CA LYS A 180 -10.13 24.97 -11.59
C LYS A 180 -11.29 25.92 -11.89
N LYS A 181 -12.12 26.24 -10.89
CA LYS A 181 -13.31 27.09 -11.09
C LYS A 181 -12.97 28.52 -11.46
N ALA A 182 -11.90 29.07 -10.87
CA ALA A 182 -11.51 30.47 -11.09
C ALA A 182 -10.99 30.73 -12.52
N THR A 183 -10.34 29.76 -13.16
CA THR A 183 -9.64 29.95 -14.44
C THR A 183 -10.19 29.10 -15.58
N GLY A 184 -10.97 28.05 -15.28
CA GLY A 184 -11.38 27.04 -16.26
C GLY A 184 -10.26 26.11 -16.72
N GLU A 185 -9.05 26.25 -16.17
CA GLU A 185 -7.90 25.40 -16.48
C GLU A 185 -8.19 23.93 -16.14
N LYS A 186 -7.82 23.02 -17.05
CA LYS A 186 -8.04 21.58 -16.91
C LYS A 186 -6.71 20.84 -16.71
N THR A 187 -6.69 19.92 -15.76
CA THR A 187 -5.60 18.98 -15.54
C THR A 187 -6.13 17.56 -15.70
N ASN A 188 -5.50 16.79 -16.58
CA ASN A 188 -5.83 15.38 -16.79
C ASN A 188 -4.91 14.50 -15.94
N TYR A 189 -5.52 13.49 -15.34
CA TYR A 189 -4.86 12.45 -14.56
C TYR A 189 -5.28 11.10 -15.12
N ALA A 190 -4.32 10.20 -15.28
CA ALA A 190 -4.57 8.78 -15.48
C ALA A 190 -3.91 8.01 -14.35
N ASP A 191 -4.57 6.96 -13.88
CA ASP A 191 -4.07 6.13 -12.80
C ASP A 191 -4.39 4.66 -13.12
N SER A 192 -3.43 3.78 -12.88
CA SER A 192 -3.60 2.34 -13.01
C SER A 192 -3.10 1.64 -11.76
N PHE A 193 -3.81 0.61 -11.34
CA PHE A 193 -3.54 -0.13 -10.11
C PHE A 193 -3.63 -1.62 -10.42
N GLU A 194 -2.60 -2.39 -10.12
CA GLU A 194 -2.54 -3.84 -10.42
C GLU A 194 -2.00 -4.65 -9.24
N LEU A 195 -2.70 -5.73 -8.90
CA LEU A 195 -2.28 -6.66 -7.85
C LEU A 195 -0.99 -7.39 -8.26
N GLN A 196 0.02 -7.26 -7.42
CA GLN A 196 1.36 -7.84 -7.60
C GLN A 196 1.55 -9.11 -6.80
N SER A 197 1.02 -9.15 -5.57
CA SER A 197 1.12 -10.28 -4.67
C SER A 197 0.05 -10.23 -3.60
N PHE A 198 -0.31 -11.38 -3.02
CA PHE A 198 -1.29 -11.46 -1.96
C PHE A 198 -1.12 -12.72 -1.12
N SER A 199 -1.69 -12.71 0.08
CA SER A 199 -1.91 -13.91 0.88
C SER A 199 -3.26 -13.79 1.56
N ASN A 200 -4.11 -14.80 1.39
CA ASN A 200 -5.43 -14.85 1.99
C ASN A 200 -5.55 -16.16 2.77
N ARG A 201 -5.52 -16.05 4.10
CA ARG A 201 -5.51 -17.21 5.01
C ARG A 201 -6.83 -17.97 4.97
N LYS A 202 -7.95 -17.28 4.83
CA LYS A 202 -9.29 -17.90 4.79
C LYS A 202 -9.44 -18.83 3.58
N LEU A 203 -8.91 -18.43 2.43
CA LEU A 203 -8.98 -19.21 1.20
C LEU A 203 -7.79 -20.17 1.02
N GLY A 204 -6.73 -20.03 1.82
CA GLY A 204 -5.47 -20.77 1.62
C GLY A 204 -4.76 -20.43 0.30
N ARG A 205 -5.11 -19.30 -0.33
CA ARG A 205 -4.54 -18.84 -1.60
C ARG A 205 -3.45 -17.81 -1.32
N LYS A 206 -2.32 -17.93 -2.00
CA LYS A 206 -1.22 -16.96 -1.93
C LYS A 206 -0.45 -16.89 -3.23
N MET A 207 0.04 -15.69 -3.53
CA MET A 207 1.05 -15.42 -4.54
C MET A 207 2.03 -14.47 -3.88
N GLU A 208 3.18 -14.97 -3.46
CA GLU A 208 4.11 -14.23 -2.62
C GLU A 208 5.10 -13.43 -3.48
N SER A 209 5.50 -12.25 -3.00
CA SER A 209 6.53 -11.41 -3.63
C SER A 209 7.32 -10.67 -2.56
N ALA A 210 8.59 -10.37 -2.86
CA ALA A 210 9.44 -9.52 -2.03
C ALA A 210 8.81 -8.13 -1.77
N LEU A 211 7.93 -7.68 -2.67
CA LEU A 211 7.27 -6.38 -2.60
C LEU A 211 6.56 -6.09 -1.27
N ARG A 212 6.04 -7.13 -0.59
CA ARG A 212 5.36 -6.94 0.70
C ARG A 212 6.28 -6.47 1.84
N PHE A 213 7.59 -6.60 1.67
CA PHE A 213 8.60 -6.19 2.63
C PHE A 213 9.23 -4.84 2.29
N THR A 214 8.87 -4.27 1.15
CA THR A 214 9.36 -2.98 0.67
C THR A 214 9.05 -1.87 1.68
N GLY A 215 10.04 -1.03 2.00
CA GLY A 215 9.90 -0.05 3.07
C GLY A 215 11.22 0.33 3.73
N SER A 216 11.15 1.39 4.54
CA SER A 216 12.14 1.69 5.57
C SER A 216 11.94 0.77 6.76
N TRP A 217 13.06 0.28 7.28
CA TRP A 217 13.14 -0.55 8.48
C TRP A 217 14.13 0.08 9.43
N SER A 218 13.79 0.11 10.72
CA SER A 218 14.66 0.63 11.75
C SER A 218 14.61 -0.23 13.01
N GLY A 219 15.68 -0.18 13.81
CA GLY A 219 15.69 -0.87 15.08
C GLY A 219 17.05 -0.85 15.75
N LEU A 220 17.33 -1.90 16.53
CA LEU A 220 18.46 -1.93 17.44
C LEU A 220 19.36 -3.15 17.19
N LEU A 221 20.66 -2.90 17.35
CA LEU A 221 21.71 -3.89 17.52
C LEU A 221 21.93 -4.10 19.02
N LEU A 222 21.97 -5.35 19.47
CA LEU A 222 22.19 -5.75 20.86
C LEU A 222 23.35 -6.75 20.94
N GLY A 223 24.10 -6.79 22.04
CA GLY A 223 25.21 -7.73 22.26
C GLY A 223 26.50 -7.02 22.66
N ASP A 224 27.61 -7.40 22.04
CA ASP A 224 28.93 -6.76 22.25
C ASP A 224 28.96 -5.28 21.84
N ALA A 225 28.00 -4.86 21.01
CA ALA A 225 27.74 -3.47 20.63
C ALA A 225 26.24 -3.14 20.80
N TYR A 226 25.93 -1.87 21.10
CA TYR A 226 24.56 -1.38 21.25
C TYR A 226 24.31 -0.21 20.29
N GLY A 227 23.71 -0.52 19.16
CA GLY A 227 23.62 0.41 18.03
C GLY A 227 22.21 0.58 17.48
N LYS A 228 22.07 1.53 16.54
CA LYS A 228 20.87 1.66 15.71
C LYS A 228 21.14 1.01 14.35
N CYS A 229 20.14 0.33 13.83
CA CYS A 229 20.15 -0.20 12.48
C CYS A 229 19.05 0.48 11.67
N THR A 230 19.36 0.83 10.43
CA THR A 230 18.40 1.23 9.42
C THR A 230 18.61 0.39 8.18
N ALA A 231 17.53 -0.01 7.52
CA ALA A 231 17.59 -0.75 6.27
C ALA A 231 16.45 -0.32 5.34
N MET A 232 16.75 -0.35 4.06
CA MET A 232 15.83 -0.07 2.98
C MET A 232 15.62 -1.33 2.17
N PHE A 233 14.35 -1.71 2.02
CA PHE A 233 13.93 -2.88 1.26
C PHE A 233 13.27 -2.39 -0.02
N HIS A 234 13.84 -2.76 -1.16
CA HIS A 234 13.38 -2.33 -2.47
C HIS A 234 12.33 -3.29 -3.06
N PRO A 235 11.53 -2.85 -4.05
CA PRO A 235 10.51 -3.67 -4.72
C PRO A 235 11.03 -4.96 -5.36
N ASP A 236 12.28 -4.94 -5.83
CA ASP A 236 12.96 -6.09 -6.43
C ASP A 236 13.52 -7.08 -5.39
N GLY A 237 13.29 -6.79 -4.10
CA GLY A 237 13.78 -7.57 -2.97
C GLY A 237 15.22 -7.26 -2.57
N THR A 238 15.90 -6.30 -3.19
CA THR A 238 17.22 -5.88 -2.73
C THR A 238 17.13 -5.13 -1.40
N ILE A 239 18.15 -5.29 -0.57
CA ILE A 239 18.24 -4.69 0.77
C ILE A 239 19.52 -3.89 0.86
N LYS A 240 19.43 -2.67 1.36
CA LYS A 240 20.58 -1.81 1.69
C LYS A 240 20.33 -1.10 3.01
N GLY A 241 21.28 -1.14 3.91
CA GLY A 241 21.16 -0.52 5.23
C GLY A 241 22.50 -0.31 5.89
N SER A 242 22.48 0.18 7.12
CA SER A 242 23.65 0.24 7.97
C SER A 242 23.25 0.07 9.43
N CYS A 243 24.20 -0.42 10.23
CA CYS A 243 24.10 -0.45 11.67
C CYS A 243 25.30 0.30 12.25
N ALA A 244 25.05 1.16 13.24
CA ALA A 244 26.09 1.95 13.87
C ALA A 244 25.91 2.05 15.39
N ASP A 245 27.02 1.99 16.12
CA ASP A 245 27.22 2.34 17.52
C ASP A 245 28.40 3.34 17.62
N ARG A 246 28.71 3.89 18.81
CA ARG A 246 29.70 4.95 19.08
C ARG A 246 31.13 4.67 18.58
N GLY A 247 31.46 3.45 18.18
CA GLY A 247 32.78 3.09 17.65
C GLY A 247 32.78 1.96 16.63
N PHE A 248 31.60 1.60 16.09
CA PHE A 248 31.43 0.45 15.21
C PHE A 248 30.34 0.75 14.19
N GLU A 249 30.64 0.53 12.92
CA GLU A 249 29.70 0.68 11.82
C GLU A 249 29.92 -0.42 10.78
N PHE A 250 28.82 -0.92 10.23
CA PHE A 250 28.84 -1.81 9.08
C PHE A 250 27.58 -1.59 8.23
N ASP A 251 27.72 -1.79 6.93
CA ASP A 251 26.61 -1.79 6.00
C ASP A 251 25.94 -3.17 5.97
N ILE A 252 24.64 -3.17 5.70
CA ILE A 252 23.85 -4.37 5.40
C ILE A 252 23.52 -4.32 3.92
N ILE A 253 23.94 -5.34 3.16
CA ILE A 253 23.47 -5.54 1.79
C ILE A 253 22.88 -6.93 1.65
N GLY A 254 21.82 -7.10 0.88
CA GLY A 254 21.23 -8.42 0.78
C GLY A 254 20.03 -8.51 -0.15
N LYS A 255 19.32 -9.63 -0.01
CA LYS A 255 18.04 -9.87 -0.69
C LYS A 255 17.03 -10.51 0.26
N VAL A 256 15.77 -10.14 0.07
CA VAL A 256 14.60 -10.86 0.61
C VAL A 256 13.95 -11.67 -0.50
N ASN A 257 13.72 -12.94 -0.22
CA ASN A 257 13.01 -13.83 -1.13
C ASN A 257 11.49 -13.71 -0.96
N PRO A 258 10.70 -14.12 -1.97
CA PRO A 258 9.25 -14.16 -1.86
C PRO A 258 8.72 -14.96 -0.67
N ASP A 259 9.44 -15.93 -0.12
CA ASP A 259 9.00 -16.67 1.06
C ASP A 259 9.27 -15.95 2.40
N GLY A 260 9.92 -14.79 2.36
CA GLY A 260 10.37 -14.06 3.56
C GLY A 260 11.70 -14.56 4.13
N THR A 261 12.42 -15.43 3.43
CA THR A 261 13.81 -15.76 3.81
C THR A 261 14.73 -14.63 3.35
N LEU A 262 15.64 -14.20 4.22
CA LEU A 262 16.61 -13.15 3.93
C LEU A 262 18.02 -13.74 3.81
N ALA A 263 18.77 -13.22 2.84
CA ALA A 263 20.21 -13.43 2.73
C ALA A 263 20.89 -12.06 2.82
N LEU A 264 21.49 -11.79 3.97
CA LEU A 264 22.16 -10.52 4.28
C LEU A 264 23.67 -10.74 4.34
N ASN A 265 24.44 -9.77 3.87
CA ASN A 265 25.88 -9.71 4.06
C ASN A 265 26.19 -8.44 4.84
N LEU A 266 27.05 -8.57 5.86
CA LEU A 266 27.58 -7.44 6.60
C LEU A 266 28.84 -6.96 5.92
N VAL A 267 28.94 -5.66 5.62
CA VAL A 267 30.10 -5.08 4.95
C VAL A 267 30.74 -4.06 5.88
N SER A 268 32.02 -4.26 6.21
CA SER A 268 32.79 -3.32 7.04
C SER A 268 34.06 -2.93 6.28
N ASN A 269 34.30 -1.63 6.12
CA ASN A 269 35.43 -1.09 5.35
C ASN A 269 35.56 -1.69 3.93
N GLY A 270 34.43 -1.93 3.26
CA GLY A 270 34.37 -2.53 1.92
C GLY A 270 34.62 -4.04 1.85
N VAL A 271 34.89 -4.70 2.99
CA VAL A 271 35.05 -6.16 3.06
C VAL A 271 33.70 -6.80 3.36
N ILE A 272 33.25 -7.69 2.47
CA ILE A 272 32.04 -8.48 2.66
C ILE A 272 32.33 -9.59 3.66
N GLY A 273 31.67 -9.54 4.82
CA GLY A 273 31.74 -10.51 5.88
C GLY A 273 30.81 -11.71 5.67
N GLN A 274 30.42 -12.36 6.78
CA GLN A 274 29.59 -13.56 6.74
C GLN A 274 28.18 -13.26 6.22
N THR A 275 27.64 -14.18 5.41
CA THR A 275 26.22 -14.18 5.04
C THR A 275 25.37 -14.63 6.24
N ILE A 276 24.44 -13.79 6.67
CA ILE A 276 23.43 -14.07 7.69
C ILE A 276 22.15 -14.48 6.97
N THR A 277 21.59 -15.63 7.36
CA THR A 277 20.24 -16.02 6.97
C THR A 277 19.29 -15.68 8.11
N ALA A 278 18.25 -14.90 7.81
CA ALA A 278 17.20 -14.56 8.77
C ALA A 278 15.83 -14.88 8.19
N LYS A 279 14.81 -14.89 9.05
CA LYS A 279 13.40 -14.99 8.66
C LYS A 279 12.60 -13.94 9.41
N PHE A 280 11.55 -13.45 8.76
CA PHE A 280 10.59 -12.58 9.39
C PHE A 280 9.85 -13.31 10.52
N GLU A 281 9.80 -12.70 11.70
CA GLU A 281 8.97 -13.13 12.83
C GLU A 281 7.50 -12.75 12.58
N SER A 282 7.30 -11.59 11.94
CA SER A 282 6.01 -11.10 11.47
C SER A 282 6.19 -10.31 10.17
N GLN A 283 5.11 -9.85 9.52
CA GLN A 283 5.22 -9.00 8.32
C GLN A 283 6.01 -7.71 8.54
N GLN A 284 6.16 -7.26 9.79
CA GLN A 284 6.76 -5.97 10.13
C GLN A 284 7.90 -6.10 11.13
N GLN A 285 8.37 -7.32 11.39
CA GLN A 285 9.41 -7.57 12.37
C GLN A 285 10.33 -8.66 11.89
N ILE A 286 11.62 -8.39 12.00
CA ILE A 286 12.69 -9.29 11.61
C ILE A 286 13.80 -9.15 12.65
N SER A 287 14.27 -10.30 13.10
CA SER A 287 15.36 -10.41 14.04
C SER A 287 16.39 -11.39 13.52
N GLY A 288 17.59 -11.33 14.08
CA GLY A 288 18.65 -12.28 13.74
C GLY A 288 19.85 -12.13 14.67
N THR A 289 20.87 -12.92 14.37
CA THR A 289 22.19 -12.79 14.98
C THR A 289 23.14 -12.10 14.02
N TRP A 290 24.20 -11.49 14.56
CA TRP A 290 25.31 -10.93 13.79
C TRP A 290 26.63 -11.37 14.40
N SER A 291 27.65 -11.49 13.56
CA SER A 291 29.03 -11.67 13.99
C SER A 291 29.96 -11.04 12.95
N VAL A 292 30.87 -10.21 13.43
CA VAL A 292 31.92 -9.60 12.59
C VAL A 292 33.27 -10.03 13.15
N PRO A 293 34.15 -10.66 12.35
CA PRO A 293 35.45 -11.13 12.82
C PRO A 293 36.23 -10.03 13.55
N ASN A 294 36.69 -10.33 14.77
CA ASN A 294 37.45 -9.43 15.64
C ASN A 294 36.70 -8.15 16.09
N GLN A 295 35.41 -8.02 15.82
CA GLN A 295 34.61 -6.85 16.21
C GLN A 295 33.43 -7.18 17.12
N GLY A 296 33.03 -8.45 17.21
CA GLY A 296 32.06 -8.94 18.20
C GLY A 296 30.90 -9.72 17.57
N SER A 297 29.91 -10.01 18.41
CA SER A 297 28.70 -10.69 18.02
C SER A 297 27.49 -10.24 18.84
N GLY A 298 26.29 -10.57 18.35
CA GLY A 298 25.07 -10.25 19.07
C GLY A 298 23.81 -10.58 18.30
N THR A 299 22.73 -9.88 18.64
CA THR A 299 21.44 -9.95 17.97
C THR A 299 21.04 -8.60 17.41
N TRP A 300 20.10 -8.60 16.47
CA TRP A 300 19.46 -7.39 15.98
C TRP A 300 17.97 -7.63 15.88
N LEU A 301 17.22 -6.54 16.03
CA LEU A 301 15.78 -6.49 15.89
C LEU A 301 15.46 -5.21 15.13
N ILE A 302 14.89 -5.35 13.94
CA ILE A 302 14.39 -4.20 13.17
C ILE A 302 12.91 -4.40 12.84
N THR A 303 12.18 -3.30 12.87
CA THR A 303 10.76 -3.21 12.55
C THR A 303 10.55 -2.31 11.36
N GLN A 304 9.51 -2.57 10.59
CA GLN A 304 9.11 -1.70 9.50
C GLN A 304 8.52 -0.42 10.10
N ASP A 305 9.05 0.72 9.67
CA ASP A 305 8.55 2.04 10.09
C ASP A 305 7.08 2.26 9.64
#